data_AF-A0A139XGJ3-F1
#
_entry.id   AF-A0A139XGJ3-F1
#
_cell.length_a   1.000
_cell.length_b   1.000
_cell.length_c   1.000
_cell.angle_alpha   90.00
_cell.angle_beta   90.00
_cell.angle_gamma   90.00
#
_symmetry.space_group_name_H-M   'P 1'
#
loop_
_entity.id
_entity.type
_entity.pdbx_description
1 polymer ?
#
loop_
_entity_poly.entity_id
_entity_poly.type
_entity_poly.pdbx_seq_one_letter_code
_entity_poly.pdbx_strand_id
1 'polypeptide(L)'
;MTNTKIEALRSAAAQKAHVTAERVDKALERMIKPGQIISFQSVATTANVSTAYLYKQSDLRNRIETLRNQQKQKPKQSQPPASENSKSVIISTLREENKKLRAEIEGLRRINEGLTGRIYQLKGAEELVERLKVSYAELKQQFDEYQQQAQPNTTLTVNHLKVASLDKKRTERLNITEQVKQLLEPLGIQLNSTLTKTIKSVSESTVLDAVVTCINFSLR
;
A
#
# COMPACT_ATOMS: atom_id res chain seq x y z
N MET A 1 26.49 -36.99 -4.35
CA MET A 1 25.53 -35.86 -4.27
C MET A 1 26.15 -34.48 -4.55
N THR A 2 27.31 -34.38 -5.21
CA THR A 2 27.99 -33.10 -5.51
C THR A 2 27.78 -32.59 -6.95
N ASN A 3 27.28 -33.45 -7.85
CA ASN A 3 27.20 -33.15 -9.28
C ASN A 3 26.03 -32.20 -9.63
N THR A 4 24.86 -32.39 -9.01
CA THR A 4 23.65 -31.58 -9.25
C THR A 4 23.84 -30.11 -8.87
N LYS A 5 24.58 -29.83 -7.79
CA LYS A 5 24.89 -28.45 -7.37
C LYS A 5 25.85 -27.75 -8.34
N ILE A 6 26.84 -28.48 -8.88
CA ILE A 6 27.78 -27.95 -9.87
C ILE A 6 27.06 -27.67 -11.20
N GLU A 7 26.16 -28.56 -11.62
CA GLU A 7 25.31 -28.37 -12.80
C GLU A 7 24.35 -27.18 -12.65
N ALA A 8 23.72 -27.03 -11.48
CA ALA A 8 22.89 -25.87 -11.17
C ALA A 8 23.69 -24.55 -11.21
N LEU A 9 24.93 -24.55 -10.71
CA LEU A 9 25.80 -23.38 -10.78
C LEU A 9 26.24 -23.06 -12.21
N ARG A 10 26.57 -24.08 -13.01
CA ARG A 10 26.94 -23.91 -14.43
C ARG A 10 25.78 -23.39 -15.27
N SER A 11 24.58 -23.95 -15.08
CA SER A 11 23.38 -23.49 -15.79
C SER A 11 23.01 -22.05 -15.43
N ALA A 12 23.08 -21.68 -14.14
CA ALA A 12 22.86 -20.30 -13.72
C ALA A 12 23.90 -19.32 -14.30
N ALA A 13 25.17 -19.74 -14.39
CA ALA A 13 26.22 -18.95 -15.02
C ALA A 13 25.99 -18.77 -16.54
N ALA A 14 25.60 -19.85 -17.24
CA ALA A 14 25.27 -19.80 -18.66
C ALA A 14 24.07 -18.90 -18.93
N GLN A 15 23.02 -18.98 -18.12
CA GLN A 15 21.84 -18.12 -18.24
C GLN A 15 22.20 -16.64 -18.05
N LYS A 16 23.02 -16.32 -17.04
CA LYS A 16 23.50 -14.95 -16.82
C LYS A 16 24.34 -14.45 -18.00
N ALA A 17 25.17 -15.30 -18.58
CA ALA A 17 25.96 -14.96 -19.76
C ALA A 17 25.06 -14.65 -20.97
N HIS A 18 24.05 -15.47 -21.21
CA HIS A 18 23.09 -15.27 -22.29
C HIS A 18 22.32 -13.95 -22.15
N VAL A 19 21.74 -13.69 -20.98
CA VAL A 19 21.02 -12.44 -20.70
C VAL A 19 21.94 -11.22 -20.87
N THR A 20 23.22 -11.35 -20.49
CA THR A 20 24.18 -10.26 -20.66
C THR A 20 24.52 -10.03 -22.14
N ALA A 21 24.65 -11.08 -22.94
CA ALA A 21 24.88 -10.98 -24.37
C ALA A 21 23.69 -10.31 -25.10
N GLU A 22 22.46 -10.76 -24.81
CA GLU A 22 21.24 -10.13 -25.38
C GLU A 22 21.15 -8.64 -25.05
N ARG A 23 21.58 -8.25 -23.84
CA ARG A 23 21.60 -6.84 -23.43
C ARG A 23 22.62 -6.03 -24.23
N VAL A 24 23.78 -6.61 -24.55
CA VAL A 24 24.78 -5.99 -25.44
C VAL A 24 24.23 -5.84 -26.86
N ASP A 25 23.54 -6.85 -27.38
CA ASP A 25 22.92 -6.77 -28.72
C ASP A 25 21.84 -5.69 -28.79
N LYS A 26 20.95 -5.64 -27.80
CA LYS A 26 19.93 -4.57 -27.69
C LYS A 26 20.57 -3.19 -27.57
N ALA A 27 21.71 -3.07 -26.88
CA ALA A 27 22.45 -1.81 -26.80
C ALA A 27 23.01 -1.41 -28.17
N LEU A 28 23.61 -2.35 -28.90
CA LEU A 28 24.12 -2.10 -30.25
C LEU A 28 23.01 -1.65 -31.21
N GLU A 29 21.84 -2.29 -31.19
CA GLU A 29 20.69 -1.88 -32.00
C GLU A 29 20.24 -0.44 -31.70
N ARG A 30 20.18 -0.08 -30.41
CA ARG A 30 19.83 1.28 -29.96
C ARG A 30 20.87 2.32 -30.36
N MET A 31 22.13 1.93 -30.52
CA MET A 31 23.21 2.83 -30.96
C MET A 31 23.23 2.99 -32.48
N ILE A 32 22.93 1.93 -33.23
CA ILE A 32 22.92 1.95 -34.71
C ILE A 32 21.80 2.85 -35.25
N LYS A 33 20.58 2.76 -34.72
CA LYS A 33 19.40 3.53 -35.18
C LYS A 33 19.65 5.06 -35.26
N PRO A 34 20.16 5.72 -34.21
CA PRO A 34 20.48 7.15 -34.24
C PRO A 34 21.86 7.46 -34.84
N GLY A 35 22.65 6.45 -35.25
CA GLY A 35 24.01 6.67 -35.76
C GLY A 35 25.04 7.07 -34.70
N GLN A 36 24.87 6.63 -33.44
CA GLN A 36 25.84 6.89 -32.38
C GLN A 36 27.20 6.25 -32.66
N ILE A 37 28.26 6.78 -32.05
CA ILE A 37 29.63 6.26 -32.23
C ILE A 37 29.76 4.91 -31.52
N ILE A 38 30.05 3.87 -32.30
CA ILE A 38 30.26 2.51 -31.79
C ILE A 38 31.73 2.36 -31.34
N SER A 39 31.92 2.19 -30.04
CA SER A 39 33.21 1.91 -29.40
C SER A 39 32.99 0.97 -28.22
N PHE A 40 34.05 0.26 -27.79
CA PHE A 40 33.94 -0.62 -26.62
C PHE A 40 33.45 0.12 -25.37
N GLN A 41 33.91 1.35 -25.16
CA GLN A 41 33.48 2.16 -24.03
C GLN A 41 32.01 2.56 -24.14
N SER A 42 31.57 3.06 -25.30
CA SER A 42 30.18 3.46 -25.48
C SER A 42 29.22 2.27 -25.38
N VAL A 43 29.58 1.12 -25.96
CA VAL A 43 28.79 -0.11 -25.85
C VAL A 43 28.74 -0.61 -24.40
N ALA A 44 29.86 -0.58 -23.67
CA ALA A 44 29.91 -0.98 -22.25
C ALA A 44 28.96 -0.12 -21.39
N THR A 45 29.00 1.19 -21.57
CA THR A 45 28.11 2.13 -20.87
C THR A 45 26.64 1.89 -21.22
N THR A 46 26.31 1.76 -22.52
CA THR A 46 24.93 1.59 -22.97
C THR A 46 24.35 0.22 -22.59
N ALA A 47 25.16 -0.84 -22.60
CA ALA A 47 24.75 -2.19 -22.21
C ALA A 47 24.88 -2.47 -20.71
N ASN A 48 25.44 -1.53 -19.92
CA ASN A 48 25.75 -1.69 -18.51
C ASN A 48 26.57 -2.97 -18.21
N VAL A 49 27.66 -3.14 -18.96
CA VAL A 49 28.66 -4.23 -18.80
C VAL A 49 30.04 -3.62 -18.63
N SER A 50 30.97 -4.38 -18.04
CA SER A 50 32.37 -3.96 -18.01
C SER A 50 33.00 -4.09 -19.40
N THR A 51 33.95 -3.21 -19.71
CA THR A 51 34.77 -3.32 -20.94
C THR A 51 35.54 -4.64 -20.97
N ALA A 52 36.05 -5.09 -19.83
CA ALA A 52 36.73 -6.38 -19.68
C ALA A 52 35.84 -7.57 -20.10
N TYR A 53 34.54 -7.53 -19.81
CA TYR A 53 33.60 -8.56 -20.26
C TYR A 53 33.49 -8.60 -21.79
N LEU A 54 33.41 -7.44 -22.45
CA LEU A 54 33.34 -7.36 -23.91
C LEU A 54 34.60 -7.90 -24.59
N TYR A 55 35.78 -7.69 -23.98
CA TYR A 55 37.03 -8.26 -24.48
C TYR A 55 37.15 -9.77 -24.23
N LYS A 56 36.56 -10.26 -23.14
CA LYS A 56 36.59 -11.69 -22.78
C LYS A 56 35.76 -12.53 -23.75
N GLN A 57 34.69 -11.99 -24.31
CA GLN A 57 33.84 -12.69 -25.27
C GLN A 57 34.21 -12.32 -26.71
N SER A 58 34.86 -13.25 -27.42
CA SER A 58 35.33 -13.06 -28.80
C SER A 58 34.22 -12.66 -29.76
N ASP A 59 33.03 -13.24 -29.60
CA ASP A 59 31.91 -12.99 -30.52
C ASP A 59 31.42 -11.54 -30.42
N LEU A 60 31.27 -11.03 -29.19
CA LEU A 60 30.88 -9.65 -28.93
C LEU A 60 31.97 -8.67 -29.39
N ARG A 61 33.24 -9.00 -29.16
CA ARG A 61 34.38 -8.21 -29.63
C ARG A 61 34.36 -8.05 -31.16
N ASN A 62 34.25 -9.16 -31.89
CA ASN A 62 34.21 -9.15 -33.35
C ASN A 62 32.99 -8.38 -33.88
N ARG A 63 31.83 -8.52 -33.24
CA ARG A 63 30.61 -7.77 -33.57
C ARG A 63 30.82 -6.25 -33.42
N ILE A 64 31.41 -5.82 -32.32
CA ILE A 64 31.68 -4.39 -32.06
C ILE A 64 32.70 -3.84 -33.06
N GLU A 65 33.77 -4.58 -33.35
CA GLU A 65 34.80 -4.18 -34.33
C GLU A 65 34.23 -4.07 -35.75
N THR A 66 33.44 -5.05 -36.20
CA THR A 66 32.79 -5.03 -37.52
C THR A 66 31.85 -3.84 -37.66
N LEU A 67 30.97 -3.60 -36.69
CA LEU A 67 30.06 -2.45 -36.70
C LEU A 67 30.81 -1.11 -36.67
N ARG A 68 31.88 -1.00 -35.88
CA ARG A 68 32.73 0.18 -35.83
C ARG A 68 33.42 0.45 -37.16
N ASN A 69 33.89 -0.60 -37.85
CA ASN A 69 34.53 -0.46 -39.16
C ASN A 69 33.52 -0.09 -40.25
N GLN A 70 32.31 -0.69 -40.23
CA GLN A 70 31.21 -0.30 -41.10
C GLN A 70 30.85 1.18 -40.93
N GLN A 71 30.82 1.68 -39.70
CA GLN A 71 30.55 3.10 -39.43
C GLN A 71 31.65 4.03 -39.99
N LYS A 72 32.92 3.60 -39.99
CA LYS A 72 34.04 4.36 -40.55
C LYS A 72 34.04 4.37 -42.08
N GLN A 73 33.65 3.25 -42.70
CA GLN A 73 33.65 3.08 -44.15
C GLN A 73 32.42 3.70 -44.82
N LYS A 74 31.32 3.89 -44.06
CA LYS A 74 30.15 4.59 -44.58
C LYS A 74 30.54 6.06 -44.85
N PRO A 75 30.40 6.57 -46.09
CA PRO A 75 30.60 7.99 -46.34
C PRO A 75 29.68 8.74 -45.38
N LYS A 76 30.20 9.74 -44.66
CA LYS A 76 29.38 10.63 -43.83
C LYS A 76 28.31 11.20 -44.74
N GLN A 77 27.11 10.63 -44.69
CA GLN A 77 25.93 11.26 -45.23
C GLN A 77 25.75 12.50 -44.35
N SER A 78 26.38 13.62 -44.75
CA SER A 78 25.98 14.90 -44.22
C SER A 78 24.55 15.04 -44.69
N GLN A 79 23.60 14.82 -43.77
CA GLN A 79 22.26 15.29 -44.03
C GLN A 79 22.39 16.78 -44.40
N PRO A 80 21.75 17.24 -45.49
CA PRO A 80 21.78 18.65 -45.83
C PRO A 80 21.43 19.44 -44.58
N PRO A 81 22.16 20.53 -44.25
CA PRO A 81 21.87 21.31 -43.06
C PRO A 81 20.39 21.67 -43.10
N ALA A 82 19.64 21.24 -42.08
CA ALA A 82 18.23 21.59 -41.96
C ALA A 82 18.08 23.11 -42.15
N SER A 83 17.11 23.54 -42.95
CA SER A 83 16.91 24.96 -43.21
C SER A 83 16.78 25.72 -41.88
N GLU A 84 17.20 26.99 -41.83
CA GLU A 84 17.09 27.80 -40.61
C GLU A 84 15.66 27.82 -40.04
N ASN A 85 14.64 27.76 -40.92
CA ASN A 85 13.24 27.60 -40.54
C ASN A 85 12.95 26.26 -39.83
N SER A 86 13.55 25.16 -40.28
CA SER A 86 13.37 23.86 -39.62
C SER A 86 14.00 23.86 -38.22
N LYS A 87 15.17 24.50 -38.07
CA LYS A 87 15.83 24.64 -36.77
C LYS A 87 15.03 25.53 -35.83
N SER A 88 14.46 26.64 -36.30
CA SER A 88 13.67 27.54 -35.46
C SER A 88 12.40 26.87 -34.93
N VAL A 89 11.71 26.08 -35.77
CA VAL A 89 10.56 25.27 -35.36
C VAL A 89 10.97 24.25 -34.29
N ILE A 90 12.04 23.50 -34.51
CA ILE A 90 12.55 22.53 -33.51
C ILE A 90 12.89 23.23 -32.19
N ILE A 91 13.59 24.37 -32.23
CA ILE A 91 13.93 25.13 -31.03
C ILE A 91 12.67 25.63 -30.30
N SER A 92 11.65 26.09 -31.04
CA SER A 92 10.41 26.56 -30.43
C SER A 92 9.65 25.43 -29.73
N THR A 93 9.54 24.25 -30.38
CA THR A 93 8.88 23.07 -29.82
C THR A 93 9.60 22.56 -28.57
N LEU A 94 10.94 22.44 -28.62
CA LEU A 94 11.74 22.04 -27.48
C LEU A 94 11.64 23.02 -26.30
N ARG A 95 11.58 24.33 -26.57
CA ARG A 95 11.36 25.34 -25.52
C ARG A 95 10.00 25.19 -24.87
N GLU A 96 8.96 24.93 -25.66
CA GLU A 96 7.61 24.72 -25.16
C GLU A 96 7.51 23.45 -24.31
N GLU A 97 8.07 22.34 -24.78
CA GLU A 97 8.16 21.09 -24.01
C GLU A 97 8.94 21.29 -22.72
N ASN A 98 10.09 21.99 -22.76
CA ASN A 98 10.88 22.26 -21.57
C ASN A 98 10.10 23.08 -20.54
N LYS A 99 9.30 24.05 -21.01
CA LYS A 99 8.41 24.84 -20.15
C LYS A 99 7.33 23.97 -19.50
N LYS A 100 6.69 23.09 -20.27
CA LYS A 100 5.67 22.15 -19.76
C LYS A 100 6.26 21.21 -18.70
N LEU A 101 7.41 20.60 -19.01
CA LEU A 101 8.11 19.71 -18.08
C LEU A 101 8.52 20.42 -16.78
N ARG A 102 8.99 21.67 -16.86
CA ARG A 102 9.30 22.46 -15.66
C ARG A 102 8.06 22.74 -14.81
N ALA A 103 6.94 23.09 -15.45
CA ALA A 103 5.68 23.31 -14.74
C ALA A 103 5.17 22.04 -14.05
N GLU A 104 5.29 20.89 -14.72
CA GLU A 104 4.94 19.58 -14.17
C GLU A 104 5.82 19.21 -12.97
N ILE A 105 7.14 19.40 -13.07
CA ILE A 105 8.08 19.16 -11.96
C ILE A 105 7.71 20.02 -10.75
N GLU A 106 7.43 21.30 -10.95
CA GLU A 106 7.02 22.19 -9.86
C GLU A 106 5.67 21.77 -9.26
N GLY A 107 4.70 21.35 -10.08
CA GLY A 107 3.43 20.80 -9.61
C GLY A 107 3.62 19.55 -8.76
N LEU A 108 4.42 18.59 -9.24
CA LEU A 108 4.73 17.36 -8.51
C LEU A 108 5.46 17.61 -7.18
N ARG A 109 6.37 18.60 -7.15
CA ARG A 109 7.04 19.01 -5.90
C ARG A 109 6.06 19.52 -4.87
N ARG A 110 5.14 20.41 -5.26
CA ARG A 110 4.09 20.92 -4.36
C ARG A 110 3.19 19.81 -3.82
N ILE A 111 2.82 18.85 -4.67
CA ILE A 111 2.05 17.68 -4.24
C ILE A 111 2.84 16.86 -3.22
N ASN A 112 4.13 16.60 -3.47
CA ASN A 112 4.98 15.88 -2.53
C ASN A 112 5.14 16.61 -1.20
N GLU A 113 5.30 17.93 -1.20
CA GLU A 113 5.34 18.74 0.02
C GLU A 113 4.03 18.62 0.82
N GLY A 114 2.89 18.73 0.14
CA GLY A 114 1.57 18.55 0.76
C GLY A 114 1.37 17.15 1.34
N LEU A 115 1.74 16.10 0.60
CA LEU A 115 1.70 14.71 1.06
C LEU A 115 2.62 14.49 2.26
N THR A 116 3.82 15.06 2.23
CA THR A 116 4.79 14.99 3.33
C THR A 116 4.20 15.63 4.59
N GLY A 117 3.60 16.82 4.47
CA GLY A 117 2.88 17.45 5.58
C GLY A 117 1.76 16.57 6.15
N ARG A 118 0.99 15.91 5.29
CA ARG A 118 -0.08 15.00 5.73
C ARG A 118 0.45 13.76 6.45
N ILE A 119 1.58 13.21 6.01
CA ILE A 119 2.24 12.08 6.67
C ILE A 119 2.67 12.47 8.09
N TYR A 120 3.23 13.66 8.29
CA TYR A 120 3.58 14.13 9.64
C TYR A 120 2.36 14.28 10.55
N GLN A 121 1.25 14.80 10.04
CA GLN A 121 -0.01 14.88 10.79
C GLN A 121 -0.54 13.49 11.19
N LEU A 122 -0.51 12.54 10.25
CA LEU A 122 -0.95 11.16 10.51
C LEU A 122 -0.09 10.49 11.58
N LYS A 123 1.23 10.66 11.50
CA LYS A 123 2.15 10.12 12.52
C LYS A 123 1.84 10.67 13.92
N GLY A 124 1.58 11.97 14.03
CA GLY A 124 1.16 12.57 15.30
C GLY A 124 -0.17 12.01 15.84
N ALA A 125 -1.12 11.72 14.94
CA ALA A 125 -2.38 11.08 15.32
C ALA A 125 -2.19 9.61 15.76
N GLU A 126 -1.31 8.85 15.10
CA GLU A 126 -0.94 7.49 15.49
C GLU A 126 -0.35 7.45 16.91
N GLU A 127 0.54 8.40 17.25
CA GLU A 127 1.10 8.51 18.60
C GLU A 127 0.03 8.79 19.68
N LEU A 128 -1.04 9.51 19.33
CA LEU A 128 -2.17 9.72 20.24
C LEU A 128 -3.01 8.45 20.40
N VAL A 129 -3.25 7.73 19.30
CA VAL A 129 -3.97 6.45 19.33
C VAL A 129 -3.23 5.43 20.19
N GLU A 130 -1.90 5.33 20.05
CA GLU A 130 -1.10 4.43 20.89
C GLU A 130 -1.16 4.80 22.38
N ARG A 131 -1.09 6.10 22.71
CA ARG A 131 -1.27 6.56 24.09
C ARG A 131 -2.65 6.19 24.65
N LEU A 132 -3.71 6.39 23.87
CA LEU A 132 -5.07 6.01 24.27
C LEU A 132 -5.22 4.51 24.45
N LYS A 133 -4.60 3.70 23.59
CA LYS A 133 -4.59 2.23 23.74
C LYS A 133 -3.94 1.79 25.05
N VAL A 134 -2.81 2.41 25.42
CA VAL A 134 -2.14 2.13 26.70
C VAL A 134 -3.05 2.46 27.88
N SER A 135 -3.63 3.67 27.89
CA SER A 135 -4.57 4.08 28.94
C SER A 135 -5.79 3.16 29.04
N TYR A 136 -6.32 2.72 27.89
CA TYR A 136 -7.43 1.76 27.85
C TYR A 136 -7.03 0.40 28.43
N ALA A 137 -5.81 -0.08 28.13
CA ALA A 137 -5.31 -1.32 28.69
C ALA A 137 -5.15 -1.25 30.21
N GLU A 138 -4.64 -0.13 30.73
CA GLU A 138 -4.52 0.12 32.17
C GLU A 138 -5.89 0.13 32.86
N LEU A 139 -6.86 0.85 32.30
CA LEU A 139 -8.21 0.91 32.86
C LEU A 139 -8.90 -0.46 32.82
N LYS A 140 -8.69 -1.23 31.74
CA LYS A 140 -9.20 -2.59 31.62
C LYS A 140 -8.58 -3.52 32.66
N GLN A 141 -7.27 -3.41 32.90
CA GLN A 141 -6.59 -4.17 33.94
C GLN A 141 -7.16 -3.85 35.32
N GLN A 142 -7.36 -2.57 35.64
CA GLN A 142 -7.99 -2.17 36.90
C GLN A 142 -9.39 -2.78 37.04
N PHE A 143 -10.19 -2.78 35.98
CA PHE A 143 -11.51 -3.40 35.98
C PHE A 143 -11.43 -4.91 36.23
N ASP A 144 -10.51 -5.61 35.57
CA ASP A 144 -10.32 -7.05 35.76
C ASP A 144 -9.84 -7.36 37.19
N GLU A 145 -8.97 -6.54 37.78
CA GLU A 145 -8.54 -6.63 39.17
C GLU A 145 -9.71 -6.42 40.14
N TYR A 146 -10.57 -5.41 39.90
CA TYR A 146 -11.80 -5.21 40.69
C TYR A 146 -12.76 -6.40 40.56
N GLN A 147 -12.94 -6.97 39.37
CA GLN A 147 -13.77 -8.15 39.16
C GLN A 147 -13.23 -9.39 39.86
N GLN A 148 -11.90 -9.57 39.89
CA GLN A 148 -11.25 -10.66 40.63
C GLN A 148 -11.41 -10.48 42.15
N GLN A 149 -11.31 -9.25 42.65
CA GLN A 149 -11.56 -8.93 44.06
C GLN A 149 -13.03 -9.08 44.46
N ALA A 150 -13.96 -8.96 43.51
CA ALA A 150 -15.40 -9.15 43.71
C ALA A 150 -15.85 -10.63 43.67
N GLN A 151 -14.96 -11.59 43.39
CA GLN A 151 -15.24 -13.02 43.59
C GLN A 151 -15.13 -13.35 45.09
N PRO A 152 -16.18 -13.84 45.77
CA PRO A 152 -16.12 -14.10 47.19
C PRO A 152 -15.20 -15.30 47.47
N ASN A 153 -14.22 -15.11 48.34
CA ASN A 153 -13.69 -16.19 49.17
C ASN A 153 -14.87 -16.84 49.90
N THR A 154 -15.35 -17.97 49.41
CA THR A 154 -16.25 -18.86 50.16
C THR A 154 -15.80 -20.30 49.98
N THR A 155 -14.68 -20.62 50.61
CA THR A 155 -14.48 -21.96 51.19
C THR A 155 -15.02 -21.89 52.61
N LEU A 156 -16.35 -21.96 52.75
CA LEU A 156 -16.98 -22.30 54.02
C LEU A 156 -17.75 -23.59 53.77
N THR A 157 -17.21 -24.68 54.31
CA THR A 157 -17.89 -25.95 54.52
C THR A 157 -19.18 -25.71 55.30
N VAL A 158 -20.32 -25.71 54.64
CA VAL A 158 -21.63 -25.78 55.31
C VAL A 158 -22.45 -26.84 54.58
N ASN A 159 -22.37 -28.05 55.13
CA ASN A 159 -23.46 -29.01 55.07
C ASN A 159 -24.78 -28.31 55.42
N HIS A 160 -25.89 -28.80 54.88
CA HIS A 160 -27.28 -28.55 55.26
C HIS A 160 -27.77 -27.08 55.25
N LEU A 161 -28.50 -26.72 54.20
CA LEU A 161 -29.92 -26.34 54.30
C LEU A 161 -30.52 -26.30 52.89
N LYS A 162 -31.56 -27.10 52.71
CA LYS A 162 -32.35 -27.25 51.49
C LYS A 162 -33.16 -25.97 51.29
N VAL A 163 -32.64 -25.00 50.55
CA VAL A 163 -33.35 -23.78 50.17
C VAL A 163 -33.44 -23.74 48.65
N ALA A 164 -34.66 -23.64 48.13
CA ALA A 164 -34.94 -23.66 46.69
C ALA A 164 -34.24 -22.49 45.98
N SER A 165 -33.66 -22.75 44.81
CA SER A 165 -33.09 -21.72 43.92
C SER A 165 -34.11 -20.63 43.63
N LEU A 166 -33.80 -19.41 44.05
CA LEU A 166 -34.57 -18.19 43.76
C LEU A 166 -34.00 -17.44 42.54
N ASP A 167 -33.48 -18.16 41.53
CA ASP A 167 -32.92 -17.53 40.31
C ASP A 167 -33.87 -17.52 39.12
N LYS A 168 -35.19 -17.60 39.34
CA LYS A 168 -36.17 -17.46 38.24
C LYS A 168 -37.17 -16.32 38.41
N LYS A 169 -36.94 -15.38 39.34
CA LYS A 169 -37.87 -14.28 39.56
C LYS A 169 -37.22 -12.98 40.03
N ARG A 170 -36.11 -12.57 39.41
CA ARG A 170 -35.88 -11.14 39.25
C ARG A 170 -36.57 -10.70 37.96
N THR A 171 -37.89 -10.57 38.05
CA THR A 171 -38.60 -9.53 37.31
C THR A 171 -37.93 -8.23 37.70
N GLU A 172 -36.82 -7.90 37.03
CA GLU A 172 -36.47 -6.52 36.79
C GLU A 172 -37.76 -5.91 36.25
N ARG A 173 -38.31 -4.98 37.02
CA ARG A 173 -39.29 -4.06 36.47
C ARG A 173 -38.53 -3.36 35.35
N LEU A 174 -38.64 -3.91 34.13
CA LEU A 174 -38.04 -3.39 32.91
C LEU A 174 -38.64 -2.01 32.71
N ASN A 175 -38.03 -1.03 33.37
CA ASN A 175 -38.16 0.36 33.03
C ASN A 175 -37.39 0.50 31.74
N ILE A 176 -38.07 1.00 30.71
CA ILE A 176 -37.48 1.19 29.39
C ILE A 176 -36.22 2.03 29.58
N THR A 177 -35.06 1.45 29.24
CA THR A 177 -33.77 2.10 29.36
C THR A 177 -33.79 3.42 28.62
N GLU A 178 -33.18 4.46 29.18
CA GLU A 178 -33.14 5.80 28.58
C GLU A 178 -32.59 5.79 27.14
N GLN A 179 -31.73 4.83 26.81
CA GLN A 179 -31.24 4.60 25.44
C GLN A 179 -32.35 4.26 24.44
N VAL A 180 -33.32 3.42 24.82
CA VAL A 180 -34.45 3.06 23.94
C VAL A 180 -35.38 4.27 23.73
N LYS A 181 -35.55 5.11 24.76
CA LYS A 181 -36.34 6.35 24.64
C LYS A 181 -35.67 7.37 23.72
N GLN A 182 -34.38 7.60 23.90
CA GLN A 182 -33.58 8.54 23.09
C GLN A 182 -33.57 8.17 21.60
N LEU A 183 -33.64 6.88 21.26
CA LEU A 183 -33.66 6.42 19.87
C LEU A 183 -35.05 6.44 19.22
N LEU A 184 -36.13 6.39 20.02
CA LEU A 184 -37.51 6.45 19.52
C LEU A 184 -38.02 7.88 19.30
N GLU A 185 -37.51 8.85 20.05
CA GLU A 185 -37.84 10.27 19.94
C GLU A 185 -37.61 10.87 18.53
N PRO A 186 -36.44 10.65 17.87
CA PRO A 186 -36.21 11.15 16.50
C PRO A 186 -37.06 10.43 15.44
N LEU A 187 -37.61 9.25 15.74
CA LEU A 187 -38.51 8.52 14.85
C LEU A 187 -39.97 8.99 14.94
N GLY A 188 -40.29 9.92 15.86
CA GLY A 188 -41.66 10.41 16.07
C GLY A 188 -42.63 9.35 16.62
N ILE A 189 -42.12 8.20 17.08
CA ILE A 189 -42.94 7.09 17.57
C ILE A 189 -43.23 7.33 19.05
N GLN A 190 -44.45 7.80 19.34
CA GLN A 190 -44.89 7.94 20.72
C GLN A 190 -45.11 6.57 21.39
N LEU A 191 -44.67 6.48 22.63
CA LEU A 191 -44.69 5.24 23.39
C LEU A 191 -46.12 4.90 23.83
N ASN A 192 -46.82 4.05 23.09
CA ASN A 192 -48.17 3.60 23.45
C ASN A 192 -48.13 2.40 24.43
N SER A 193 -49.27 2.08 25.04
CA SER A 193 -49.37 1.02 26.05
C SER A 193 -49.01 -0.38 25.52
N THR A 194 -49.20 -0.62 24.21
CA THR A 194 -48.93 -1.90 23.57
C THR A 194 -47.44 -2.05 23.27
N LEU A 195 -46.82 -1.03 22.68
CA LEU A 195 -45.38 -0.94 22.41
C LEU A 195 -44.55 -1.00 23.70
N THR A 196 -45.06 -0.37 24.76
CA THR A 196 -44.44 -0.46 26.09
C THR A 196 -44.44 -1.89 26.63
N LYS A 197 -45.49 -2.68 26.37
CA LYS A 197 -45.58 -4.08 26.79
C LYS A 197 -44.69 -4.99 25.94
N THR A 198 -44.62 -4.76 24.63
CA THR A 198 -43.78 -5.56 23.73
C THR A 198 -42.29 -5.33 24.03
N ILE A 199 -41.87 -4.08 24.21
CA ILE A 199 -40.49 -3.74 24.59
C ILE A 199 -40.11 -4.38 25.94
N LYS A 200 -41.03 -4.41 26.91
CA LYS A 200 -40.81 -5.06 28.22
C LYS A 200 -40.83 -6.59 28.17
N SER A 201 -41.32 -7.19 27.10
CA SER A 201 -41.40 -8.66 26.96
C SER A 201 -40.23 -9.27 26.20
N VAL A 202 -39.39 -8.44 25.57
CA VAL A 202 -38.30 -8.83 24.68
C VAL A 202 -36.96 -8.35 25.27
N SER A 203 -35.88 -9.06 24.98
CA SER A 203 -34.52 -8.68 25.39
C SER A 203 -34.09 -7.34 24.81
N GLU A 204 -33.47 -6.49 25.63
CA GLU A 204 -33.04 -5.14 25.29
C GLU A 204 -32.14 -5.07 24.04
N SER A 205 -31.21 -6.03 23.90
CA SER A 205 -30.34 -6.13 22.72
C SER A 205 -31.12 -6.30 21.41
N THR A 206 -32.21 -7.05 21.43
CA THR A 206 -33.06 -7.28 20.25
C THR A 206 -33.89 -6.04 19.91
N VAL A 207 -34.33 -5.30 20.92
CA VAL A 207 -35.05 -4.04 20.74
C VAL A 207 -34.15 -2.97 20.11
N LEU A 208 -32.91 -2.85 20.59
CA LEU A 208 -31.94 -1.88 20.06
C LEU A 208 -31.58 -2.18 18.59
N ASP A 209 -31.35 -3.45 18.24
CA ASP A 209 -31.03 -3.86 16.87
C ASP A 209 -32.18 -3.58 15.90
N ALA A 210 -33.42 -3.84 16.33
CA ALA A 210 -34.61 -3.53 15.55
C ALA A 210 -34.77 -2.02 15.31
N VAL A 211 -34.57 -1.20 16.35
CA VAL A 211 -34.67 0.27 16.24
C VAL A 211 -33.60 0.84 15.32
N VAL A 212 -32.34 0.38 15.44
CA VAL A 212 -31.24 0.79 14.56
C VAL A 212 -31.52 0.39 13.11
N THR A 213 -32.07 -0.80 12.89
CA THR A 213 -32.47 -1.26 11.55
C THR A 213 -33.56 -0.36 10.95
N CYS A 214 -34.56 0.04 11.73
CA CYS A 214 -35.60 0.98 11.30
C CYS A 214 -35.04 2.36 10.95
N ILE A 215 -34.10 2.89 11.75
CA ILE A 215 -33.42 4.17 11.47
C ILE A 215 -32.67 4.09 10.14
N ASN A 216 -31.91 3.01 9.92
CA ASN A 216 -31.15 2.80 8.68
C ASN A 216 -32.05 2.63 7.45
N PHE A 217 -33.24 2.06 7.61
CA PHE A 217 -34.23 1.95 6.53
C PHE A 217 -34.91 3.28 6.22
N SER A 218 -35.13 4.14 7.22
CA SER A 218 -35.78 5.46 7.04
C SER A 218 -34.86 6.54 6.45
N LEU A 219 -33.54 6.32 6.43
CA LEU A 219 -32.53 7.25 5.89
C LEU A 219 -32.12 6.92 4.43
N ARG A 220 -32.81 5.96 3.79
CA ARG A 220 -32.72 5.64 2.36
C ARG A 220 -33.89 6.21 1.59
#